data_AF-A0A518HD02-F1
#
_entry.id   AF-A0A518HD02-F1
#
_cell.length_a   1.000
_cell.length_b   1.000
_cell.length_c   1.000
_cell.angle_alpha   90.00
_cell.angle_beta   90.00
_cell.angle_gamma   90.00
#
_symmetry.space_group_name_H-M   'P 1'
#
loop_
_entity.id
_entity.type
_entity.pdbx_description
1 polymer ?
#
loop_
_entity_poly.entity_id
_entity_poly.type
_entity_poly.pdbx_seq_one_letter_code
_entity_poly.pdbx_strand_id
1 'polypeptide(L)' 'MDLQTILAEVESWPIEDRLRLVERIWEGLGDRGDEPGLTEAQRAEIDRRLADDDASPDDVVTWEEVKSEALRRAGR' A
#
# COMPACT_ATOMS: atom_id res chain seq x y z
N MET A 1 -3.83 24.27 13.29
CA MET A 1 -4.94 23.70 12.51
C MET A 1 -5.08 22.25 12.96
N ASP A 2 -6.28 21.79 13.30
CA ASP A 2 -6.48 20.38 13.64
C ASP A 2 -6.58 19.51 12.37
N LEU A 3 -6.46 18.19 12.54
CA LEU A 3 -6.49 17.25 11.42
C LEU A 3 -7.82 17.33 10.65
N GLN A 4 -8.94 17.57 11.33
CA GLN A 4 -10.26 17.62 10.71
C GLN A 4 -10.39 18.83 9.78
N THR A 5 -9.84 19.96 10.20
CA THR A 5 -9.80 21.19 9.40
C THR A 5 -8.95 21.01 8.14
N ILE A 6 -7.78 20.36 8.25
CA ILE A 6 -6.91 20.05 7.10
C ILE A 6 -7.64 19.12 6.12
N LEU A 7 -8.29 18.07 6.62
CA LEU A 7 -9.00 17.12 5.77
C LEU A 7 -10.15 17.79 5.03
N ALA A 8 -10.95 18.63 5.70
CA ALA A 8 -12.04 19.37 5.07
C ALA A 8 -11.54 20.31 3.96
N GLU A 9 -10.38 20.93 4.16
CA GLU A 9 -9.74 21.76 3.14
C GLU A 9 -9.31 20.91 1.92
N VAL A 10 -8.59 19.80 2.16
CA VAL A 10 -8.12 18.89 1.11
C VAL A 10 -9.29 18.26 0.33
N GLU A 11 -10.41 17.97 0.99
CA GLU A 11 -11.61 17.44 0.33
C GLU A 11 -12.21 18.41 -0.68
N SER A 12 -12.01 19.72 -0.51
CA SER A 12 -12.49 20.74 -1.45
C SER A 12 -11.65 20.87 -2.72
N TRP A 13 -10.46 20.25 -2.76
CA TRP A 13 -9.54 20.32 -3.89
C TRP A 13 -9.97 19.43 -5.06
N PRO A 14 -9.50 19.73 -6.29
CA PRO A 14 -9.57 18.79 -7.40
C PRO A 14 -8.97 17.42 -7.04
N ILE A 15 -9.51 16.35 -7.63
CA ILE A 15 -9.08 14.99 -7.31
C ILE A 15 -7.60 14.76 -7.62
N GLU A 16 -7.09 15.41 -8.67
CA GLU A 16 -5.69 15.34 -9.09
C GLU A 16 -4.76 15.91 -8.00
N ASP A 17 -5.13 17.04 -7.38
CA ASP A 17 -4.34 17.67 -6.32
C ASP A 17 -4.38 16.84 -5.03
N ARG A 18 -5.52 16.21 -4.74
CA ARG A 18 -5.66 15.28 -3.61
C ARG A 18 -4.75 14.07 -3.78
N LEU A 19 -4.72 13.47 -4.97
CA LEU A 19 -3.85 12.33 -5.27
C LEU A 19 -2.38 12.72 -5.17
N ARG A 20 -2.01 13.90 -5.70
CA ARG A 20 -0.65 14.43 -5.62
C ARG A 20 -0.20 14.66 -4.17
N LEU A 21 -1.10 15.16 -3.31
CA LEU A 21 -0.81 15.31 -1.89
C LEU A 21 -0.55 13.95 -1.22
N VAL A 22 -1.41 12.96 -1.48
CA VAL A 22 -1.27 11.61 -0.91
C VAL A 22 0.09 11.01 -1.30
N GLU A 23 0.44 11.06 -2.59
CA GLU A 23 1.73 10.58 -3.09
C GLU A 23 2.91 11.29 -2.41
N ARG A 24 2.89 12.63 -2.36
CA ARG A 24 3.98 13.40 -1.76
C ARG A 24 4.16 13.16 -0.26
N ILE A 25 3.07 12.96 0.46
CA ILE A 25 3.10 12.58 1.88
C ILE A 25 3.72 11.19 2.01
N TRP A 26 3.23 10.23 1.21
CA TRP A 26 3.69 8.85 1.24
C TRP A 26 5.19 8.73 0.99
N GLU A 27 5.71 9.35 -0.06
CA GLU A 27 7.15 9.40 -0.36
C GLU A 27 7.96 9.97 0.81
N GLY A 28 7.45 11.02 1.45
CA GLY A 28 8.14 11.69 2.55
C GLY A 28 8.10 10.97 3.89
N LEU A 29 7.41 9.81 4.00
CA LEU A 29 7.39 9.02 5.24
C LEU A 29 8.61 8.09 5.37
N GLY A 30 9.08 7.49 4.26
CA GLY A 30 10.22 6.58 4.26
C GLY A 30 11.56 7.28 4.49
N ASP A 31 11.70 8.53 4.06
CA ASP A 31 12.96 9.27 4.20
C ASP A 31 13.28 9.73 5.64
N ARG A 32 12.40 9.43 6.61
CA ARG A 32 12.51 9.93 7.98
C ARG A 32 13.36 9.05 8.90
N GLY A 33 13.60 7.79 8.53
CA GLY A 33 14.34 6.83 9.36
C GLY A 33 13.64 6.47 10.67
N ASP A 34 12.37 6.86 10.82
CA ASP A 34 11.51 6.57 11.96
C ASP A 34 10.66 5.30 11.72
N GLU A 35 10.97 4.50 10.70
CA GLU A 35 10.19 3.29 10.44
C GLU A 35 10.33 2.30 11.60
N PRO A 36 9.22 1.74 12.11
CA PRO A 36 9.30 0.68 13.10
C PRO A 36 10.05 -0.50 12.48
N GLY A 37 11.16 -0.89 13.10
CA GLY A 37 11.90 -2.07 12.69
C GLY A 37 10.99 -3.30 12.69
N LEU A 38 11.20 -4.19 11.71
CA LEU A 38 10.50 -5.46 11.66
C LEU A 38 10.84 -6.29 12.90
N THR A 39 9.81 -6.90 13.50
CA THR A 39 10.02 -7.97 14.47
C THR A 39 10.70 -9.16 13.80
N GLU A 40 11.36 -10.01 14.59
CA GLU A 40 12.01 -11.21 14.06
C GLU A 40 11.04 -12.13 13.32
N ALA A 41 9.81 -12.28 13.84
CA ALA A 41 8.78 -13.08 13.20
C ALA A 41 8.35 -12.49 11.84
N GLN A 42 8.27 -11.16 11.72
CA GLN A 42 7.96 -10.50 10.44
C GLN A 42 9.11 -10.65 9.45
N ARG A 43 10.36 -10.48 9.90
CA ARG A 43 11.54 -10.67 9.05
C ARG A 43 11.62 -12.10 8.51
N ALA A 44 11.49 -13.09 9.39
CA ALA A 44 11.51 -14.50 9.01
C ALA A 44 10.39 -14.85 8.01
N GLU A 45 9.20 -14.27 8.14
CA GLU A 45 8.11 -14.48 7.18
C GLU A 45 8.41 -13.86 5.81
N ILE A 46 9.03 -12.67 5.76
CA ILE A 46 9.44 -12.05 4.50
C ILE A 46 10.54 -12.89 3.84
N ASP A 47 11.56 -13.30 4.59
CA ASP A 47 12.67 -14.11 4.07
C ASP A 47 12.15 -15.45 3.52
N ARG A 48 11.18 -16.07 4.21
CA ARG A 48 10.52 -17.30 3.74
C ARG A 48 9.79 -17.08 2.41
N ARG A 49 8.98 -16.03 2.31
CA ARG A 49 8.23 -15.72 1.08
C ARG A 49 9.14 -15.37 -0.09
N LEU A 50 10.25 -14.69 0.18
CA LEU A 50 11.23 -14.36 -0.85
C LEU A 50 11.89 -15.64 -1.39
N ALA A 51 12.26 -16.58 -0.52
CA ALA A 51 12.79 -17.86 -0.94
C ALA A 51 11.77 -18.72 -1.72
N ASP A 52 10.49 -18.66 -1.33
CA ASP A 52 9.40 -19.34 -2.03
C ASP A 52 9.22 -18.75 -3.46
N ASP A 53 9.27 -17.42 -3.60
CA ASP A 53 9.19 -16.70 -4.89
C ASP A 53 10.40 -16.99 -5.78
N ASP A 54 11.62 -16.95 -5.23
CA ASP A 54 12.85 -17.29 -5.96
C ASP A 54 12.83 -18.74 -6.49
N ALA A 55 12.22 -19.65 -5.74
CA ALA A 55 12.08 -21.05 -6.14
C ALA A 55 10.97 -21.28 -7.18
N SER A 56 9.92 -20.45 -7.17
CA SER A 56 8.73 -20.59 -8.03
C SER A 56 8.22 -19.24 -8.54
N PRO A 57 8.98 -18.53 -9.39
CA PRO A 57 8.65 -17.14 -9.79
C PRO A 57 7.38 -17.03 -10.64
N ASP A 58 6.92 -18.14 -11.22
CA ASP A 58 5.68 -18.21 -11.99
C ASP A 58 4.46 -18.60 -11.11
N ASP A 59 4.63 -18.84 -9.81
CA ASP A 59 3.54 -19.11 -8.85
C ASP A 59 2.85 -17.79 -8.43
N VAL A 60 2.33 -17.09 -9.44
CA VAL A 60 1.69 -15.80 -9.31
C VAL A 60 0.30 -15.84 -9.95
N VAL A 61 -0.56 -14.93 -9.51
CA VAL A 61 -1.87 -14.70 -10.14
C VAL A 61 -1.85 -13.38 -10.90
N THR A 62 -2.53 -13.35 -12.05
CA THR A 62 -2.64 -12.14 -12.85
C THR A 62 -3.50 -11.09 -12.14
N TRP A 63 -3.29 -9.82 -12.48
CA TRP A 63 -4.13 -8.74 -11.96
C TRP A 63 -5.59 -8.93 -12.37
N GLU A 64 -5.85 -9.42 -13.58
CA GLU A 64 -7.17 -9.75 -14.09
C GLU A 64 -7.89 -10.77 -13.19
N GLU A 65 -7.19 -11.83 -12.78
CA GLU A 65 -7.73 -12.86 -11.87
C GLU A 65 -8.03 -12.29 -10.49
N VAL A 66 -7.08 -11.55 -9.90
CA VAL A 66 -7.26 -10.91 -8.59
C VAL A 66 -8.46 -9.96 -8.61
N LYS A 67 -8.56 -9.13 -9.64
CA LYS A 67 -9.65 -8.16 -9.81
C LYS A 67 -10.99 -8.86 -10.01
N SER A 68 -11.04 -9.89 -10.85
CA SER A 68 -12.25 -10.68 -11.10
C SER A 68 -12.78 -11.30 -9.83
N GLU A 69 -11.90 -11.95 -9.05
CA GLU A 69 -12.26 -12.56 -7.77
C GLU A 69 -12.72 -11.52 -6.73
N ALA A 70 -12.07 -10.36 -6.67
CA ALA A 70 -12.47 -9.26 -5.78
C ALA A 70 -13.87 -8.71 -6.11
N LEU A 71 -14.17 -8.49 -7.40
CA LEU A 71 -15.49 -8.02 -7.85
C LEU A 71 -16.58 -9.04 -7.54
N ARG A 72 -16.31 -10.33 -7.79
CA ARG A 72 -17.21 -11.43 -7.44
C ARG A 72 -17.56 -11.44 -5.95
N ARG A 73 -16.58 -11.22 -5.07
CA ARG A 73 -16.80 -11.12 -3.61
C ARG A 73 -17.61 -9.88 -3.22
N ALA A 74 -17.43 -8.78 -3.94
CA ALA A 74 -18.19 -7.54 -3.75
C ALA A 74 -19.62 -7.61 -4.30
N GLY A 75 -20.02 -8.73 -4.91
CA GLY A 75 -21.34 -8.90 -5.54
C GLY A 75 -21.54 -8.01 -6.76
N ARG A 76 -20.45 -7.65 -7.45
CA ARG A 76 -20.47 -6.87 -8.70
C ARG A 76 -20.09 -7.71 -9.90
#